data_AF-A0A840PR20-F1
#
_entry.id   AF-A0A840PR20-F1
#
_cell.length_a   1.000
_cell.length_b   1.000
_cell.length_c   1.000
_cell.angle_alpha   90.00
_cell.angle_beta   90.00
_cell.angle_gamma   90.00
#
_symmetry.space_group_name_H-M   'P 1'
#
loop_
_entity.id
_entity.type
_entity.pdbx_description
1 polymer ?
#
loop_
_entity_poly.entity_id
_entity_poly.type
_entity_poly.pdbx_seq_one_letter_code
_entity_poly.pdbx_strand_id
1 'polypeptide(L)'
;MLSTKQFQKLLERDWLDEGDRVMALFGGEGERGYLGATIGGRHVVPHRPVMQTENLNVDFGALPLPAAVVRDGRFHGDEWVHDPAMRGWLYAATPQQLAVQCADRLAAAGPEGWFVSTPARLAVVVDASAAGEPDDVAQQKTVDEKGAEEAKGIGRWLGKARSAVSAVADLSDSLRPGSGPSLITLWECRRDQLTSGGFITKGRNAGGVRFARNEFVDGSVLELRMA
;
A
#
# COMPACT_ATOMS: atom_id res chain seq x y z
N MET A 1 4.65 -9.74 -5.53
CA MET A 1 5.05 -8.32 -5.54
C MET A 1 6.05 -8.01 -6.65
N LEU A 2 5.80 -6.94 -7.38
CA LEU A 2 6.69 -6.38 -8.39
C LEU A 2 7.90 -5.67 -7.76
N SER A 3 9.06 -5.70 -8.42
CA SER A 3 10.16 -4.79 -8.08
C SER A 3 9.85 -3.35 -8.50
N THR A 4 10.49 -2.37 -7.88
CA THR A 4 10.37 -0.94 -8.23
C THR A 4 10.59 -0.69 -9.72
N LYS A 5 11.59 -1.36 -10.33
CA LYS A 5 11.88 -1.22 -11.77
C LYS A 5 10.77 -1.81 -12.65
N GLN A 6 10.17 -2.92 -12.25
CA GLN A 6 9.05 -3.52 -12.99
C GLN A 6 7.80 -2.64 -12.87
N PHE A 7 7.51 -2.15 -11.66
CA PHE A 7 6.36 -1.26 -11.43
C PHE A 7 6.49 0.04 -12.20
N GLN A 8 7.68 0.66 -12.21
CA GLN A 8 7.94 1.86 -13.00
C GLN A 8 7.69 1.65 -14.50
N LYS A 9 8.10 0.51 -15.06
CA LYS A 9 7.83 0.18 -16.47
C LYS A 9 6.33 0.05 -16.77
N LEU A 10 5.55 -0.52 -15.83
CA LEU A 10 4.09 -0.60 -15.98
C LEU A 10 3.46 0.80 -15.94
N LEU A 11 3.92 1.68 -15.03
CA LEU A 11 3.44 3.06 -14.97
C LEU A 11 3.70 3.79 -16.30
N GLU A 12 4.92 3.70 -16.81
CA GLU A 12 5.33 4.34 -18.08
C GLU A 12 4.58 3.81 -19.30
N ARG A 13 4.13 2.55 -19.27
CA ARG A 13 3.42 1.92 -20.39
C ARG A 13 1.93 2.20 -20.38
N ASP A 14 1.27 2.09 -19.21
CA ASP A 14 -0.20 1.98 -19.15
C ASP A 14 -0.89 3.01 -18.25
N TRP A 15 -0.16 3.80 -17.47
CA TRP A 15 -0.75 4.67 -16.45
C TRP A 15 -0.40 6.15 -16.59
N LEU A 16 0.81 6.46 -17.06
CA LEU A 16 1.21 7.84 -17.31
C LEU A 16 0.56 8.36 -18.58
N ASP A 17 0.13 9.63 -18.53
CA ASP A 17 -0.29 10.35 -19.72
C ASP A 17 0.92 10.70 -20.60
N GLU A 18 0.67 11.01 -21.88
CA GLU A 18 1.73 11.45 -22.79
C GLU A 18 2.44 12.70 -22.25
N GLY A 19 3.76 12.61 -22.12
CA GLY A 19 4.60 13.70 -21.57
C GLY A 19 4.63 13.78 -20.05
N ASP A 20 3.86 12.96 -19.33
CA ASP A 20 3.96 12.83 -17.87
C ASP A 20 5.19 12.01 -17.47
N ARG A 21 5.65 12.16 -16.22
CA ARG A 21 6.78 11.40 -15.68
C ARG A 21 6.66 11.14 -14.20
N VAL A 22 7.18 10.01 -13.74
CA VAL A 22 7.32 9.71 -12.31
C VAL A 22 8.34 10.67 -11.69
N MET A 23 7.93 11.42 -10.67
CA MET A 23 8.80 12.24 -9.81
C MET A 23 9.22 11.50 -8.55
N ALA A 24 8.30 10.71 -7.99
CA ALA A 24 8.56 9.88 -6.82
C ALA A 24 7.70 8.62 -6.89
N LEU A 25 8.26 7.52 -6.41
CA LEU A 25 7.61 6.22 -6.36
C LEU A 25 7.95 5.59 -5.03
N PHE A 26 6.94 5.42 -4.17
CA PHE A 26 7.11 4.86 -2.84
C PHE A 26 6.30 3.57 -2.66
N GLY A 27 6.97 2.43 -2.54
CA GLY A 27 6.37 1.10 -2.40
C GLY A 27 7.36 -0.03 -2.66
N GLY A 28 6.85 -1.25 -2.78
CA GLY A 28 7.67 -2.43 -2.98
C GLY A 28 8.39 -2.88 -1.70
N GLU A 29 9.39 -3.77 -1.86
CA GLU A 29 10.02 -4.44 -0.71
C GLU A 29 10.70 -3.50 0.29
N GLY A 30 11.33 -2.42 -0.20
CA GLY A 30 12.09 -1.49 0.62
C GLY A 30 11.25 -0.57 1.50
N GLU A 31 9.96 -0.44 1.19
CA GLU A 31 9.06 0.54 1.83
C GLU A 31 7.80 -0.13 2.38
N ARG A 32 7.91 -1.40 2.72
CA ARG A 32 6.90 -2.16 3.45
C ARG A 32 6.81 -1.68 4.89
N GLY A 33 5.58 -1.57 5.40
CA GLY A 33 5.34 -1.21 6.79
C GLY A 33 3.95 -0.65 7.01
N TYR A 34 3.71 -0.21 8.23
CA TYR A 34 2.46 0.38 8.68
C TYR A 34 2.52 1.90 8.63
N LEU A 35 1.39 2.53 8.32
CA LEU A 35 1.20 3.94 8.57
C LEU A 35 0.80 4.15 10.03
N GLY A 36 1.27 5.22 10.64
CA GLY A 36 0.70 5.79 11.85
C GLY A 36 -0.21 6.95 11.53
N ALA A 37 -1.08 7.32 12.47
CA ALA A 37 -1.99 8.43 12.26
C ALA A 37 -2.13 9.29 13.50
N THR A 38 -2.23 10.60 13.28
CA THR A 38 -2.74 11.58 14.24
C THR A 38 -3.98 12.24 13.62
N ILE A 39 -5.18 11.80 14.03
CA ILE A 39 -6.45 12.33 13.53
C ILE A 39 -7.22 12.94 14.69
N GLY A 40 -7.53 14.24 14.61
CA GLY A 40 -8.26 14.93 15.68
C GLY A 40 -7.56 14.86 17.04
N GLY A 41 -6.22 14.89 17.04
CA GLY A 41 -5.38 14.77 18.25
C GLY A 41 -5.24 13.35 18.81
N ARG A 42 -5.82 12.33 18.16
CA ARG A 42 -5.68 10.93 18.59
C ARG A 42 -4.62 10.21 17.79
N HIS A 43 -3.70 9.56 18.48
CA HIS A 43 -2.68 8.70 17.88
C HIS A 43 -3.22 7.28 17.68
N VAL A 44 -3.01 6.73 16.48
CA VAL A 44 -3.39 5.35 16.13
C VAL A 44 -2.25 4.71 15.35
N VAL A 45 -1.74 3.59 15.86
CA VAL A 45 -0.73 2.77 15.18
C VAL A 45 -1.02 1.29 15.42
N PRO A 46 -1.15 0.46 14.38
CA PRO A 46 -1.18 0.83 12.97
C PRO A 46 -2.47 1.59 12.61
N HIS A 47 -2.36 2.52 11.66
CA HIS A 47 -3.51 3.13 11.01
C HIS A 47 -4.36 2.03 10.36
N ARG A 48 -5.67 2.11 10.56
CA ARG A 48 -6.65 1.26 9.90
C ARG A 48 -7.57 2.15 9.07
N PRO A 49 -7.94 1.74 7.86
CA PRO A 49 -8.85 2.53 7.04
C PRO A 49 -10.10 2.91 7.82
N VAL A 50 -10.44 4.19 7.82
CA VAL A 50 -11.61 4.74 8.51
C VAL A 50 -12.76 4.99 7.54
N MET A 51 -12.44 5.14 6.26
CA MET A 51 -13.38 5.19 5.14
C MET A 51 -13.50 3.81 4.48
N GLN A 52 -14.58 3.58 3.73
CA GLN A 52 -14.73 2.38 2.93
C GLN A 52 -13.62 2.32 1.86
N THR A 53 -12.92 1.18 1.80
CA THR A 53 -11.88 0.88 0.81
C THR A 53 -12.32 -0.25 -0.11
N GLU A 54 -11.61 -0.40 -1.23
CA GLU A 54 -11.76 -1.52 -2.14
C GLU A 54 -11.40 -2.83 -1.42
N ASN A 55 -12.03 -3.94 -1.85
CA ASN A 55 -11.67 -5.26 -1.35
C ASN A 55 -10.44 -5.76 -2.11
N LEU A 56 -9.30 -5.83 -1.43
CA LEU A 56 -8.01 -6.20 -2.00
C LEU A 56 -7.53 -7.51 -1.40
N ASN A 57 -7.02 -8.40 -2.25
CA ASN A 57 -6.40 -9.64 -1.81
C ASN A 57 -4.91 -9.42 -1.56
N VAL A 58 -4.58 -8.89 -0.38
CA VAL A 58 -3.20 -8.54 0.00
C VAL A 58 -2.75 -9.31 1.25
N ASP A 59 -1.52 -9.83 1.20
CA ASP A 59 -0.93 -10.56 2.32
C ASP A 59 -0.16 -9.62 3.27
N PHE A 60 -0.72 -9.40 4.46
CA PHE A 60 -0.06 -8.65 5.55
C PHE A 60 0.82 -9.54 6.44
N GLY A 61 0.75 -10.87 6.30
CA GLY A 61 1.29 -11.84 7.25
C GLY A 61 2.80 -11.77 7.44
N ALA A 62 3.54 -11.18 6.49
CA ALA A 62 4.98 -11.00 6.57
C ALA A 62 5.42 -9.71 7.30
N LEU A 63 4.51 -8.78 7.63
CA LEU A 63 4.88 -7.49 8.22
C LEU A 63 5.02 -7.58 9.76
N PRO A 64 6.21 -7.34 10.34
CA PRO A 64 6.36 -7.28 11.79
C PRO A 64 5.52 -6.11 12.33
N LEU A 65 4.73 -6.35 13.38
CA LEU A 65 3.95 -5.28 14.00
C LEU A 65 4.87 -4.18 14.54
N PRO A 66 4.43 -2.90 14.54
CA PRO A 66 5.18 -1.82 15.19
C PRO A 66 5.41 -2.12 16.66
N ALA A 67 6.55 -1.66 17.18
CA ALA A 67 6.96 -1.83 18.56
C ALA A 67 5.90 -1.27 19.52
N ALA A 68 5.76 -1.90 20.69
CA ALA A 68 4.76 -1.51 21.68
C ALA A 68 4.86 -0.03 22.07
N VAL A 69 6.07 0.51 22.22
CA VAL A 69 6.28 1.94 22.52
C VAL A 69 5.69 2.87 21.45
N VAL A 70 5.69 2.47 20.18
CA VAL A 70 5.08 3.24 19.09
C VAL A 70 3.57 3.05 19.08
N ARG A 71 3.08 1.80 19.22
CA ARG A 71 1.65 1.48 19.27
C ARG A 71 0.92 2.16 20.42
N ASP A 72 1.57 2.23 21.57
CA ASP A 72 1.02 2.82 22.79
C ASP A 72 1.16 4.36 22.82
N GLY A 73 1.76 4.97 21.79
CA GLY A 73 2.02 6.41 21.77
C GLY A 73 3.07 6.88 22.79
N ARG A 74 3.92 5.98 23.29
CA ARG A 74 4.93 6.23 24.32
C ARG A 74 6.29 6.61 23.70
N PHE A 75 6.28 7.63 22.86
CA PHE A 75 7.46 8.18 22.19
C PHE A 75 7.41 9.72 22.23
N HIS A 76 8.55 10.39 22.14
CA HIS A 76 8.60 11.86 22.11
C HIS A 76 8.79 12.37 20.69
N GLY A 77 7.96 13.34 20.29
CA GLY A 77 8.07 13.99 18.99
C GLY A 77 7.98 13.00 17.83
N ASP A 78 9.08 12.84 17.10
CA ASP A 78 9.19 11.94 15.94
C ASP A 78 10.00 10.67 16.20
N GLU A 79 10.20 10.26 17.46
CA GLU A 79 10.96 9.06 17.80
C GLU A 79 10.41 7.76 17.17
N TRP A 80 9.13 7.75 16.77
CA TRP A 80 8.51 6.65 16.02
C TRP A 80 9.22 6.32 14.70
N VAL A 81 9.96 7.27 14.10
CA VAL A 81 10.63 7.07 12.79
C VAL A 81 11.74 6.02 12.85
N HIS A 82 12.22 5.67 14.04
CA HIS A 82 13.26 4.65 14.23
C HIS A 82 12.69 3.23 14.26
N ASP A 83 11.37 3.07 14.30
CA ASP A 83 10.74 1.76 14.20
C ASP A 83 10.77 1.27 12.74
N PRO A 84 11.43 0.13 12.45
CA PRO A 84 11.55 -0.39 11.09
C PRO A 84 10.22 -0.88 10.51
N ALA A 85 9.19 -1.11 11.34
CA ALA A 85 7.86 -1.47 10.87
C ALA A 85 7.06 -0.26 10.37
N MET A 86 7.56 0.98 10.56
CA MET A 86 6.85 2.20 10.17
C MET A 86 7.23 2.62 8.74
N ARG A 87 6.19 2.74 7.90
CA ARG A 87 6.25 3.24 6.53
C ARG A 87 6.04 4.75 6.45
N GLY A 88 5.33 5.34 7.40
CA GLY A 88 4.95 6.75 7.32
C GLY A 88 3.98 7.16 8.41
N TRP A 89 3.57 8.43 8.36
CA TRP A 89 2.62 9.00 9.30
C TRP A 89 1.72 10.02 8.62
N LEU A 90 0.44 10.00 8.95
CA LEU A 90 -0.53 11.00 8.50
C LEU A 90 -0.96 11.91 9.65
N TYR A 91 -1.19 13.18 9.33
CA TYR A 91 -1.72 14.18 10.26
C TYR A 91 -2.98 14.80 9.66
N ALA A 92 -4.07 14.79 10.42
CA ALA A 92 -5.35 15.34 10.00
C ALA A 92 -6.15 15.85 11.21
N ALA A 93 -7.01 16.83 10.97
CA ALA A 93 -8.01 17.27 11.93
C ALA A 93 -9.24 16.35 11.91
N THR A 94 -9.64 15.86 10.73
CA THR A 94 -10.85 15.04 10.55
C THR A 94 -10.62 13.86 9.60
N PRO A 95 -11.41 12.76 9.70
CA PRO A 95 -11.30 11.61 8.81
C PRO A 95 -11.57 11.88 7.32
N GLN A 96 -12.21 13.00 6.97
CA GLN A 96 -12.62 13.31 5.60
C GLN A 96 -11.50 13.95 4.75
N GLN A 97 -10.39 14.34 5.37
CA GLN A 97 -9.31 15.05 4.70
C GLN A 97 -8.49 14.17 3.75
N LEU A 98 -7.87 14.79 2.75
CA LEU A 98 -7.19 14.15 1.63
C LEU A 98 -6.07 13.20 2.06
N ALA A 99 -5.27 13.58 3.06
CA ALA A 99 -4.22 12.70 3.58
C ALA A 99 -4.79 11.40 4.17
N VAL A 100 -5.98 11.45 4.80
CA VAL A 100 -6.65 10.26 5.34
C VAL A 100 -7.13 9.38 4.21
N GLN A 101 -7.77 9.95 3.18
CA GLN A 101 -8.23 9.18 2.01
C GLN A 101 -7.07 8.46 1.31
N CYS A 102 -5.94 9.15 1.12
CA CYS A 102 -4.73 8.56 0.57
C CYS A 102 -4.17 7.44 1.46
N ALA A 103 -4.05 7.71 2.76
CA ALA A 103 -3.52 6.75 3.73
C ALA A 103 -4.42 5.53 3.93
N ASP A 104 -5.74 5.68 3.85
CA ASP A 104 -6.69 4.57 3.90
C ASP A 104 -6.44 3.59 2.74
N ARG A 105 -6.21 4.11 1.53
CA ARG A 105 -5.87 3.26 0.38
C ARG A 105 -4.49 2.62 0.50
N LEU A 106 -3.48 3.35 0.97
CA LEU A 106 -2.18 2.76 1.24
C LEU A 106 -2.23 1.69 2.34
N ALA A 107 -3.01 1.91 3.40
CA ALA A 107 -3.16 0.97 4.50
C ALA A 107 -3.95 -0.27 4.07
N ALA A 108 -5.00 -0.12 3.24
CA ALA A 108 -5.75 -1.23 2.68
C ALA A 108 -4.94 -2.05 1.68
N ALA A 109 -4.17 -1.39 0.81
CA ALA A 109 -3.29 -2.07 -0.15
C ALA A 109 -2.05 -2.70 0.50
N GLY A 110 -1.71 -2.28 1.73
CA GLY A 110 -0.64 -2.87 2.52
C GLY A 110 0.70 -2.87 1.77
N PRO A 111 1.43 -4.01 1.74
CA PRO A 111 2.68 -4.13 1.00
C PRO A 111 2.55 -3.84 -0.51
N GLU A 112 1.42 -4.20 -1.13
CA GLU A 112 1.24 -4.11 -2.59
C GLU A 112 0.89 -2.68 -3.06
N GLY A 113 0.58 -1.77 -2.12
CA GLY A 113 0.26 -0.38 -2.41
C GLY A 113 1.48 0.47 -2.74
N TRP A 114 1.43 1.18 -3.86
CA TRP A 114 2.42 2.15 -4.29
C TRP A 114 1.86 3.56 -4.23
N PHE A 115 2.60 4.49 -3.63
CA PHE A 115 2.35 5.91 -3.79
C PHE A 115 3.16 6.42 -4.98
N VAL A 116 2.50 7.09 -5.91
CA VAL A 116 3.10 7.63 -7.13
C VAL A 116 2.89 9.15 -7.14
N SER A 117 3.95 9.89 -7.42
CA SER A 117 3.87 11.33 -7.67
C SER A 117 4.32 11.63 -9.09
N THR A 118 3.55 12.46 -9.79
CA THR A 118 3.91 13.07 -11.08
C THR A 118 3.75 14.60 -10.98
N PRO A 119 4.19 15.38 -11.99
CA PRO A 119 3.84 16.79 -12.08
C PRO A 119 2.33 17.07 -12.08
N ALA A 120 1.51 16.14 -12.58
CA ALA A 120 0.06 16.33 -12.71
C ALA A 120 -0.73 15.87 -11.47
N ARG A 121 -0.31 14.78 -10.82
CA ARG A 121 -1.10 14.13 -9.75
C ARG A 121 -0.28 13.37 -8.73
N LEU A 122 -0.93 13.05 -7.62
CA LEU A 122 -0.54 12.00 -6.70
C LEU A 122 -1.54 10.85 -6.83
N ALA A 123 -1.09 9.61 -6.63
CA ALA A 123 -1.95 8.45 -6.66
C ALA A 123 -1.50 7.33 -5.73
N VAL A 124 -2.46 6.50 -5.33
CA VAL A 124 -2.21 5.17 -4.77
C VAL A 124 -2.59 4.15 -5.83
N VAL A 125 -1.62 3.31 -6.20
CA VAL A 125 -1.74 2.36 -7.31
C VAL A 125 -1.33 0.97 -6.83
N VAL A 126 -2.01 -0.06 -7.32
CA VAL A 126 -1.66 -1.47 -7.10
C VAL A 126 -1.56 -2.20 -8.44
N ASP A 127 -0.87 -3.35 -8.43
CA ASP A 127 -0.97 -4.30 -9.53
C ASP A 127 -2.38 -4.89 -9.58
N ALA A 128 -2.91 -5.11 -10.79
CA ALA A 128 -4.26 -5.64 -10.98
C ALA A 128 -4.47 -7.02 -10.31
N SER A 129 -3.43 -7.82 -10.12
CA SER A 129 -3.49 -9.10 -9.40
C SER A 129 -3.79 -8.97 -7.91
N ALA A 130 -3.68 -7.78 -7.32
CA ALA A 130 -4.06 -7.50 -5.94
C ALA A 130 -5.57 -7.21 -5.78
N ALA A 131 -6.32 -7.06 -6.87
CA ALA A 131 -7.77 -6.95 -6.79
C ALA A 131 -8.35 -8.24 -6.18
N GLY A 132 -9.23 -8.10 -5.19
CA GLY A 132 -10.03 -9.24 -4.74
C GLY A 132 -10.93 -9.74 -5.87
N GLU A 133 -11.22 -11.05 -5.88
CA GLU A 133 -12.35 -11.53 -6.67
C GLU A 133 -13.61 -10.81 -6.18
N PRO A 134 -14.50 -10.34 -7.09
CA PRO A 134 -15.78 -9.79 -6.66
C PRO A 134 -16.48 -10.86 -5.83
N ASP A 135 -16.76 -10.56 -4.56
CA ASP A 135 -17.41 -11.50 -3.65
C ASP A 135 -18.63 -12.12 -4.34
N ASP A 136 -18.64 -13.46 -4.46
CA ASP A 136 -19.80 -14.27 -4.79
C ASP A 136 -20.83 -14.14 -3.64
N VAL A 137 -21.51 -12.99 -3.57
CA VAL A 137 -22.67 -12.78 -2.70
C VAL A 137 -23.89 -13.46 -3.33
N ALA A 138 -23.77 -14.76 -3.66
CA ALA A 138 -24.88 -15.57 -4.13
C ALA A 138 -24.60 -17.08 -4.11
N GLN A 139 -24.09 -17.65 -3.01
CA GLN A 139 -24.24 -19.10 -2.75
C GLN A 139 -23.91 -19.53 -1.30
N GLN A 140 -24.55 -18.88 -0.32
CA GLN A 140 -24.81 -19.52 0.99
C GLN A 140 -26.31 -19.73 1.15
N LYS A 141 -26.84 -20.68 0.37
CA LYS A 141 -28.07 -21.38 0.68
C LYS A 141 -27.97 -22.79 0.11
N THR A 142 -28.15 -23.77 1.00
CA THR A 142 -28.10 -25.23 0.79
C THR A 142 -26.68 -25.73 0.49
N VAL A 143 -26.09 -26.63 1.28
CA VAL A 143 -26.54 -28.01 1.47
C VAL A 143 -26.20 -28.52 2.88
N ASP A 144 -27.24 -28.98 3.58
CA ASP A 144 -27.13 -29.90 4.71
C ASP A 144 -26.60 -31.27 4.26
N GLU A 145 -25.78 -31.87 5.13
CA GLU A 145 -25.63 -33.31 5.37
C GLU A 145 -25.50 -34.27 4.18
N LYS A 146 -24.30 -34.84 4.01
CA LYS A 146 -24.02 -36.30 4.10
C LYS A 146 -22.58 -36.65 3.73
N GLY A 147 -21.99 -37.55 4.51
CA GLY A 147 -20.97 -38.49 4.00
C GLY A 147 -19.59 -38.36 4.62
N ALA A 148 -19.39 -39.03 5.74
CA ALA A 148 -18.08 -39.54 6.12
C ALA A 148 -17.61 -40.60 5.09
N GLU A 149 -16.35 -40.55 4.66
CA GLU A 149 -15.36 -41.61 4.88
C GLU A 149 -14.04 -41.34 4.14
N GLU A 150 -12.99 -41.96 4.68
CA GLU A 150 -11.57 -41.77 4.43
C GLU A 150 -11.08 -42.03 3.00
N ALA A 151 -10.08 -41.25 2.58
CA ALA A 151 -9.02 -41.75 1.72
C ALA A 151 -7.67 -41.18 2.15
N LYS A 152 -6.88 -42.03 2.84
CA LYS A 152 -5.44 -41.85 3.06
C LYS A 152 -4.75 -41.79 1.70
N GLY A 153 -4.07 -40.69 1.40
CA GLY A 153 -3.33 -40.49 0.17
C GLY A 153 -2.01 -39.75 0.42
N ILE A 154 -0.94 -40.53 0.46
CA ILE A 154 0.47 -40.12 0.54
C ILE A 154 0.80 -39.23 -0.66
N GLY A 155 1.12 -37.95 -0.45
CA GLY A 155 1.56 -37.09 -1.55
C GLY A 155 1.45 -35.58 -1.30
N ARG A 156 2.08 -35.04 -0.26
CA ARG A 156 2.07 -33.59 0.00
C ARG A 156 3.45 -33.05 0.35
N TRP A 157 4.43 -33.20 -0.56
CA TRP A 157 5.77 -32.62 -0.34
C TRP A 157 6.55 -32.13 -1.57
N LEU A 158 5.88 -31.65 -2.63
CA LEU A 158 6.55 -31.03 -3.80
C LEU A 158 5.80 -29.82 -4.39
N GLY A 159 5.23 -28.95 -3.54
CA GLY A 159 4.38 -27.84 -4.00
C GLY A 159 5.06 -26.49 -4.25
N LYS A 160 6.33 -26.30 -3.90
CA LYS A 160 6.92 -24.94 -3.82
C LYS A 160 7.62 -24.43 -5.09
N ALA A 161 7.82 -25.27 -6.11
CA ALA A 161 8.57 -24.87 -7.32
C ALA A 161 7.70 -24.39 -8.49
N ARG A 162 6.36 -24.56 -8.44
CA ARG A 162 5.46 -24.13 -9.53
C ARG A 162 4.99 -22.66 -9.42
N SER A 163 5.01 -22.06 -8.22
CA SER A 163 4.57 -20.68 -8.04
C SER A 163 5.50 -19.63 -8.67
N ALA A 164 6.81 -19.87 -8.75
CA ALA A 164 7.72 -18.92 -9.38
C ALA A 164 7.57 -18.89 -10.90
N VAL A 165 7.29 -20.05 -11.53
CA VAL A 165 7.17 -20.15 -12.99
C VAL A 165 5.83 -19.58 -13.48
N SER A 166 4.74 -19.80 -12.73
CA SER A 166 3.44 -19.16 -13.02
C SER A 166 3.50 -17.65 -12.82
N ALA A 167 4.05 -17.16 -11.69
CA ALA A 167 4.20 -15.73 -11.46
C ALA A 167 5.05 -15.02 -12.53
N VAL A 168 6.07 -15.68 -13.09
CA VAL A 168 6.88 -15.13 -14.19
C VAL A 168 6.14 -15.19 -15.54
N ALA A 169 5.32 -16.21 -15.77
CA ALA A 169 4.51 -16.33 -16.99
C ALA A 169 3.36 -15.31 -16.99
N ASP A 170 2.63 -15.18 -15.88
CA ASP A 170 1.56 -14.20 -15.71
C ASP A 170 2.09 -12.77 -15.78
N LEU A 171 3.30 -12.53 -15.25
CA LEU A 171 3.98 -11.26 -15.38
C LEU A 171 4.47 -10.99 -16.82
N SER A 172 4.93 -12.02 -17.53
CA SER A 172 5.33 -11.88 -18.93
C SER A 172 4.11 -11.58 -19.80
N ASP A 173 2.94 -12.15 -19.48
CA ASP A 173 1.68 -11.92 -20.18
C ASP A 173 1.05 -10.56 -19.83
N SER A 174 1.13 -10.10 -18.58
CA SER A 174 0.74 -8.74 -18.21
C SER A 174 1.67 -7.69 -18.82
N LEU A 175 2.93 -8.05 -19.11
CA LEU A 175 3.88 -7.20 -19.84
C LEU A 175 3.73 -7.23 -21.38
N ARG A 176 2.85 -8.07 -21.96
CA ARG A 176 2.54 -8.03 -23.39
C ARG A 176 1.64 -6.84 -23.74
N PRO A 177 1.83 -6.20 -24.92
CA PRO A 177 0.87 -5.23 -25.42
C PRO A 177 -0.51 -5.87 -25.63
N GLY A 178 -1.56 -5.29 -25.02
CA GLY A 178 -2.96 -5.69 -25.24
C GLY A 178 -3.60 -6.60 -24.17
N SER A 179 -2.97 -6.84 -23.03
CA SER A 179 -3.49 -7.72 -21.94
C SER A 179 -4.42 -7.04 -20.91
N GLY A 180 -4.91 -5.82 -21.19
CA GLY A 180 -5.75 -5.05 -20.27
C GLY A 180 -4.94 -4.22 -19.26
N PRO A 181 -5.58 -3.41 -18.40
CA PRO A 181 -4.87 -2.54 -17.46
C PRO A 181 -4.16 -3.39 -16.39
N SER A 182 -2.83 -3.33 -16.38
CA SER A 182 -1.99 -4.02 -15.38
C SER A 182 -1.94 -3.33 -14.03
N LEU A 183 -2.45 -2.10 -13.93
CA LEU A 183 -2.43 -1.26 -12.74
C LEU A 183 -3.83 -0.74 -12.42
N ILE A 184 -4.18 -0.71 -11.14
CA ILE A 184 -5.44 -0.16 -10.62
C ILE A 184 -5.13 1.06 -9.76
N THR A 185 -5.75 2.19 -10.07
CA THR A 185 -5.72 3.39 -9.23
C THR A 185 -6.76 3.28 -8.14
N LEU A 186 -6.33 3.24 -6.87
CA LEU A 186 -7.22 3.17 -5.71
C LEU A 186 -7.64 4.56 -5.22
N TRP A 187 -6.77 5.55 -5.44
CA TRP A 187 -7.02 6.94 -5.11
C TRP A 187 -6.12 7.83 -5.94
N GLU A 188 -6.61 9.00 -6.31
CA GLU A 188 -5.82 10.04 -6.94
C GLU A 188 -6.21 11.42 -6.43
N CYS A 189 -5.26 12.34 -6.46
CA CYS A 189 -5.52 13.76 -6.30
C CYS A 189 -4.69 14.57 -7.29
N ARG A 190 -5.24 15.70 -7.72
CA ARG A 190 -4.51 16.63 -8.58
C ARG A 190 -3.39 17.31 -7.81
N ARG A 191 -2.32 17.72 -8.50
CA ARG A 191 -1.19 18.42 -7.89
C ARG A 191 -1.57 19.76 -7.26
N ASP A 192 -2.58 20.43 -7.80
CA ASP A 192 -3.14 21.69 -7.26
C ASP A 192 -3.87 21.52 -5.92
N GLN A 193 -4.09 20.28 -5.48
CA GLN A 193 -4.59 19.95 -4.14
C GLN A 193 -3.46 19.81 -3.11
N LEU A 194 -2.21 20.04 -3.50
CA LEU A 194 -1.08 20.20 -2.58
C LEU A 194 -0.75 21.67 -2.37
N THR A 195 -0.61 22.06 -1.11
CA THR A 195 -0.02 23.34 -0.72
C THR A 195 1.49 23.29 -0.85
N SER A 196 2.10 22.17 -0.46
CA SER A 196 3.54 21.97 -0.56
C SER A 196 3.90 20.49 -0.67
N GLY A 197 5.07 20.21 -1.23
CA GLY A 197 5.64 18.87 -1.31
C GLY A 197 7.15 18.96 -1.23
N GLY A 198 7.78 18.06 -0.49
CA GLY A 198 9.23 18.09 -0.32
C GLY A 198 9.76 16.95 0.52
N PHE A 199 11.04 17.05 0.88
CA PHE A 199 11.70 16.09 1.75
C PHE A 199 12.01 16.73 3.09
N ILE A 200 11.78 15.98 4.15
CA ILE A 200 12.15 16.35 5.51
C ILE A 200 13.00 15.25 6.13
N THR A 201 13.79 15.63 7.13
CA THR A 201 14.59 14.70 7.92
C THR A 201 14.04 14.69 9.34
N LYS A 202 13.80 13.49 9.86
CA LYS A 202 13.25 13.25 11.19
C LYS A 202 14.17 12.38 12.04
N GLY A 203 13.95 12.38 13.35
CA GLY A 203 14.68 11.57 14.30
C GLY A 203 15.94 12.24 14.84
N ARG A 204 16.54 11.60 15.85
CA ARG A 204 17.58 12.18 16.71
C ARG A 204 18.99 11.72 16.37
N ASN A 205 19.15 10.78 15.43
CA ASN A 205 20.46 10.32 14.97
C ASN A 205 21.08 11.36 14.02
N ALA A 206 22.41 11.42 13.94
CA ALA A 206 23.13 12.43 13.16
C ALA A 206 22.78 12.46 11.66
N GLY A 207 22.30 11.34 11.11
CA GLY A 207 21.84 11.25 9.71
C GLY A 207 20.33 11.42 9.53
N GLY A 208 19.54 11.39 10.59
CA GLY A 208 18.08 11.35 10.54
C GLY A 208 17.51 10.17 9.73
N VAL A 209 16.21 10.22 9.50
CA VAL A 209 15.46 9.39 8.56
C VAL A 209 14.72 10.33 7.61
N ARG A 210 14.82 10.09 6.30
CA ARG A 210 14.22 10.96 5.29
C ARG A 210 12.79 10.54 4.99
N PHE A 211 11.91 11.54 4.88
CA PHE A 211 10.52 11.36 4.52
C PHE A 211 10.16 12.30 3.36
N ALA A 212 9.36 11.79 2.43
CA ALA A 212 8.58 12.64 1.53
C ALA A 212 7.37 13.16 2.29
N ARG A 213 7.23 14.48 2.37
CA ARG A 213 6.13 15.18 3.03
C ARG A 213 5.24 15.82 1.97
N ASN A 214 3.95 15.50 2.02
CA ASN A 214 2.92 16.02 1.14
C ASN A 214 1.90 16.77 2.00
N GLU A 215 1.80 18.08 1.83
CA GLU A 215 0.84 18.93 2.54
C GLU A 215 -0.31 19.29 1.60
N PHE A 216 -1.52 18.91 1.98
CA PHE A 216 -2.72 19.12 1.18
C PHE A 216 -3.34 20.50 1.44
N VAL A 217 -4.16 20.98 0.51
CA VAL A 217 -4.87 22.27 0.61
C VAL A 217 -5.87 22.34 1.78
N ASP A 218 -6.30 21.18 2.27
CA ASP A 218 -7.17 21.08 3.44
C ASP A 218 -6.40 21.08 4.78
N GLY A 219 -5.08 21.28 4.74
CA GLY A 219 -4.20 21.32 5.92
C GLY A 219 -3.80 19.95 6.46
N SER A 220 -4.26 18.86 5.86
CA SER A 220 -3.78 17.51 6.20
C SER A 220 -2.41 17.23 5.59
N VAL A 221 -1.67 16.29 6.19
CA VAL A 221 -0.30 15.97 5.79
C VAL A 221 -0.11 14.45 5.74
N LEU A 222 0.56 13.98 4.69
CA LEU A 222 1.05 12.60 4.60
C LEU A 222 2.58 12.60 4.48
N GLU A 223 3.23 11.88 5.38
CA GLU A 223 4.67 11.64 5.37
C GLU A 223 4.96 10.18 5.06
N LEU A 224 5.78 9.92 4.05
CA LEU A 224 6.19 8.57 3.65
C LEU A 224 7.71 8.45 3.76
N ARG A 225 8.15 7.40 4.46
CA ARG A 225 9.57 7.09 4.65
C ARG A 225 10.18 6.76 3.30
N MET A 226 11.37 7.28 3.06
CA MET A 226 12.20 6.92 1.91
C MET A 226 13.17 5.83 2.32
N ALA A 227 13.25 4.75 1.55
CA ALA A 227 14.26 3.70 1.72
C ALA A 227 15.68 4.16 1.32
#